data_AF-A0A7Y3HPQ4-F1
#
_entry.id   AF-A0A7Y3HPQ4-F1
#
_cell.length_a   1.000
_cell.length_b   1.000
_cell.length_c   1.000
_cell.angle_alpha   90.00
_cell.angle_beta   90.00
_cell.angle_gamma   90.00
#
_symmetry.space_group_name_H-M   'P 1'
#
loop_
_entity.id
_entity.type
_entity.pdbx_description
1 polymer ?
#
loop_
_entity_poly.entity_id
_entity_poly.type
_entity_poly.pdbx_seq_one_letter_code
_entity_poly.pdbx_strand_id
1 'polypeptide(L)'
;MSTTLFPEKTIVKPTISKPFVKWAGGKRQLLLEIDKRIPSEILEAKGFTYIEPFVGSGAVFFHVMNKYGSQIKKAIINDVNEDLMQAFECIKNTPQELNKKLLRISDEYFSNNSEERRKAYFLESRKLFNTKTNAAISNTALFIFLNRTCFNGLYRVNSKGEFNVPFGRYKNPKIYNPELILAISEVLQKVDIQCT
;
A
#
# COMPACT_ATOMS: atom_id res chain seq x y z
N MET A 1 -23.92 -15.30 -41.32
CA MET A 1 -23.10 -15.81 -40.20
C MET A 1 -22.12 -14.71 -39.84
N SER A 2 -22.43 -13.91 -38.84
CA SER A 2 -21.61 -12.76 -38.43
C SER A 2 -20.64 -13.21 -37.36
N THR A 3 -19.36 -13.26 -37.71
CA THR A 3 -18.27 -13.63 -36.81
C THR A 3 -18.04 -12.48 -35.83
N THR A 4 -18.56 -12.61 -34.61
CA THR A 4 -18.23 -11.70 -33.50
C THR A 4 -16.75 -11.87 -33.15
N LEU A 5 -15.95 -10.89 -33.58
CA LEU A 5 -14.58 -10.69 -33.12
C LEU A 5 -14.63 -10.38 -31.62
N PHE A 6 -14.11 -11.29 -30.80
CA PHE A 6 -13.81 -11.01 -29.41
C PHE A 6 -12.71 -9.94 -29.36
N PRO A 7 -12.82 -8.89 -28.52
CA PRO A 7 -11.75 -7.91 -28.41
C PRO A 7 -10.51 -8.60 -27.83
N GLU A 8 -9.38 -8.42 -28.53
CA GLU A 8 -8.06 -8.88 -28.09
C GLU A 8 -7.81 -8.43 -26.65
N LYS A 9 -7.42 -9.37 -25.79
CA LYS A 9 -6.93 -9.08 -24.43
C LYS A 9 -5.80 -8.08 -24.55
N THR A 10 -6.04 -6.84 -24.12
CA THR A 10 -5.01 -5.82 -24.01
C THR A 10 -3.93 -6.37 -23.09
N ILE A 11 -2.73 -6.59 -23.63
CA ILE A 11 -1.57 -7.03 -22.83
C ILE A 11 -1.19 -5.84 -21.94
N VAL A 12 -1.76 -5.81 -20.74
CA VAL A 12 -1.37 -4.87 -19.70
C VAL A 12 0.06 -5.22 -19.30
N LYS A 13 1.02 -4.31 -19.53
CA LYS A 13 2.38 -4.47 -19.01
C LYS A 13 2.28 -4.75 -17.49
N PRO A 14 2.95 -5.78 -16.95
CA PRO A 14 2.86 -6.07 -15.52
C PRO A 14 3.38 -4.86 -14.75
N THR A 15 2.49 -4.23 -13.99
CA THR A 15 2.85 -3.10 -13.15
C THR A 15 3.67 -3.66 -11.99
N ILE A 16 4.93 -3.20 -11.87
CA ILE A 16 5.81 -3.65 -10.79
C ILE A 16 5.22 -3.22 -9.44
N SER A 17 4.97 -4.19 -8.57
CA SER A 17 4.49 -3.95 -7.21
C SER A 17 5.53 -3.16 -6.40
N LYS A 18 5.08 -2.19 -5.60
CA LYS A 18 5.95 -1.32 -4.80
C LYS A 18 5.20 -0.73 -3.60
N PRO A 19 5.89 -0.14 -2.61
CA PRO A 19 5.25 0.49 -1.46
C PRO A 19 4.08 1.43 -1.80
N PHE A 20 2.91 1.17 -1.21
CA PHE A 20 1.69 1.99 -1.37
C PHE A 20 1.60 3.16 -0.38
N VAL A 21 2.45 3.17 0.65
CA VAL A 21 2.62 4.28 1.61
C VAL A 21 4.09 4.68 1.74
N LYS A 22 4.32 5.93 2.16
CA LYS A 22 5.60 6.38 2.69
C LYS A 22 5.74 5.87 4.13
N TRP A 23 6.94 5.42 4.49
CA TRP A 23 7.20 4.86 5.82
C TRP A 23 8.59 5.22 6.27
N ALA A 24 8.71 5.59 7.55
CA ALA A 24 10.01 5.89 8.14
C ALA A 24 10.90 4.62 8.08
N GLY A 25 12.18 4.81 7.76
CA GLY A 25 13.12 3.68 7.63
C GLY A 25 12.92 2.82 6.37
N GLY A 26 12.14 3.27 5.38
CA GLY A 26 11.95 2.55 4.12
C GLY A 26 13.27 2.20 3.44
N LYS A 27 13.57 0.91 3.29
CA LYS A 27 14.89 0.40 2.84
C LYS A 27 15.15 0.49 1.33
N ARG A 28 14.46 1.37 0.62
CA ARG A 28 14.56 1.49 -0.84
C ARG A 28 15.99 1.76 -1.34
N GLN A 29 16.76 2.57 -0.61
CA GLN A 29 18.15 2.89 -0.94
C GLN A 29 19.11 1.72 -0.66
N LEU A 30 18.71 0.77 0.18
CA LEU A 30 19.53 -0.37 0.58
C LEU A 30 19.20 -1.65 -0.21
N LEU A 31 18.23 -1.61 -1.13
CA LEU A 31 17.75 -2.81 -1.83
C LEU A 31 18.88 -3.53 -2.56
N LEU A 32 19.77 -2.82 -3.24
CA LEU A 32 20.92 -3.43 -3.93
C LEU A 32 21.88 -4.14 -2.97
N GLU A 33 22.08 -3.57 -1.78
CA GLU A 33 22.98 -4.16 -0.78
C GLU A 33 22.33 -5.35 -0.07
N ILE A 34 21.03 -5.30 0.17
CA ILE A 34 20.27 -6.44 0.70
C ILE A 34 20.30 -7.58 -0.31
N ASP A 35 20.02 -7.28 -1.59
CA ASP A 35 19.97 -8.23 -2.69
C ASP A 35 21.28 -9.01 -2.88
N LYS A 36 22.43 -8.34 -2.75
CA LYS A 36 23.76 -8.98 -2.79
C LYS A 36 24.03 -9.96 -1.65
N ARG A 37 23.29 -9.85 -0.54
CA ARG A 37 23.49 -10.66 0.67
C ARG A 37 22.45 -11.78 0.81
N ILE A 38 21.53 -11.90 -0.15
CA ILE A 38 20.62 -13.04 -0.23
C ILE A 38 21.47 -14.27 -0.60
N PRO A 39 21.50 -15.33 0.23
CA PRO A 39 22.29 -16.53 -0.04
C PRO A 39 21.93 -17.15 -1.40
N SER A 40 22.94 -17.52 -2.20
CA SER A 40 22.75 -18.14 -3.52
C SER A 40 21.95 -19.43 -3.45
N GLU A 41 22.07 -20.17 -2.35
CA GLU A 41 21.33 -21.39 -2.07
C GLU A 41 19.82 -21.15 -2.04
N ILE A 42 19.37 -19.97 -1.62
CA ILE A 42 17.96 -19.57 -1.67
C ILE A 42 17.52 -19.26 -3.10
N LEU A 43 18.42 -18.72 -3.93
CA LEU A 43 18.15 -18.39 -5.33
C LEU A 43 17.98 -19.64 -6.20
N GLU A 44 18.72 -20.69 -5.86
CA GLU A 44 18.66 -22.00 -6.53
C GLU A 44 17.55 -22.89 -5.96
N ALA A 45 17.19 -22.71 -4.68
CA ALA A 45 16.09 -23.42 -4.05
C ALA A 45 14.75 -23.11 -4.72
N LYS A 46 14.04 -24.16 -5.14
CA LYS A 46 12.65 -24.04 -5.58
C LYS A 46 11.71 -24.27 -4.40
N GLY A 47 10.81 -23.31 -4.17
CA GLY A 47 9.68 -23.46 -3.27
C GLY A 47 9.97 -23.12 -1.81
N PHE A 48 10.85 -22.16 -1.53
CA PHE A 48 11.11 -21.71 -0.17
C PHE A 48 10.00 -20.80 0.38
N THR A 49 10.01 -20.58 1.70
CA THR A 49 9.12 -19.62 2.38
C THR A 49 9.88 -18.35 2.69
N TYR A 50 9.36 -17.20 2.23
CA TYR A 50 9.88 -15.89 2.59
C TYR A 50 9.15 -15.37 3.84
N ILE A 51 9.88 -14.82 4.80
CA ILE A 51 9.31 -14.26 6.04
C ILE A 51 9.91 -12.87 6.29
N GLU A 52 9.07 -11.85 6.38
CA GLU A 52 9.47 -10.49 6.78
C GLU A 52 8.71 -10.06 8.05
N PRO A 53 9.31 -10.19 9.25
CA PRO A 53 8.63 -9.95 10.52
C PRO A 53 8.36 -8.46 10.83
N PHE A 54 9.00 -7.55 10.09
CA PHE A 54 8.90 -6.09 10.21
C PHE A 54 8.76 -5.47 8.82
N VAL A 55 7.63 -5.73 8.17
CA VAL A 55 7.44 -5.40 6.74
C VAL A 55 7.46 -3.90 6.48
N GLY A 56 6.97 -3.07 7.41
CA GLY A 56 6.77 -1.64 7.16
C GLY A 56 6.02 -1.41 5.85
N SER A 57 6.52 -0.52 4.98
CA SER A 57 5.88 -0.32 3.66
C SER A 57 6.14 -1.41 2.63
N GLY A 58 6.86 -2.48 2.99
CA GLY A 58 7.14 -3.64 2.14
C GLY A 58 8.21 -3.40 1.09
N ALA A 59 9.14 -2.46 1.29
CA ALA A 59 10.17 -2.16 0.29
C ALA A 59 11.02 -3.40 -0.07
N VAL A 60 11.43 -4.19 0.93
CA VAL A 60 12.20 -5.42 0.73
C VAL A 60 11.28 -6.52 0.22
N PHE A 61 10.14 -6.75 0.88
CA PHE A 61 9.09 -7.67 0.43
C PHE A 61 8.80 -7.54 -1.07
N PHE A 62 8.42 -6.35 -1.55
CA PHE A 62 8.08 -6.17 -2.96
C PHE A 62 9.29 -6.39 -3.88
N HIS A 63 10.49 -5.96 -3.48
CA HIS A 63 11.72 -6.25 -4.25
C HIS A 63 11.94 -7.77 -4.41
N VAL A 64 11.84 -8.51 -3.30
CA VAL A 64 12.00 -9.97 -3.28
C VAL A 64 10.91 -10.66 -4.09
N MET A 65 9.65 -10.25 -3.96
CA MET A 65 8.54 -10.84 -4.71
C MET A 65 8.63 -10.56 -6.21
N ASN A 66 9.05 -9.37 -6.61
CA ASN A 66 9.20 -9.03 -8.03
C ASN A 66 10.37 -9.80 -8.67
N LYS A 67 11.48 -10.01 -7.94
CA LYS A 67 12.69 -10.63 -8.47
C LYS A 67 12.72 -12.15 -8.34
N TYR A 68 12.21 -12.67 -7.22
CA TYR A 68 12.30 -14.07 -6.82
C TYR A 68 10.91 -14.72 -6.62
N GLY A 69 9.85 -14.06 -7.08
CA GLY A 69 8.48 -14.52 -6.89
C GLY A 69 8.25 -15.93 -7.44
N SER A 70 8.87 -16.33 -8.55
CA SER A 70 8.69 -17.66 -9.13
C SER A 70 9.28 -18.79 -8.29
N GLN A 71 10.28 -18.52 -7.44
CA GLN A 71 10.87 -19.49 -6.53
C GLN A 71 10.13 -19.59 -5.18
N ILE A 72 9.36 -18.57 -4.81
CA ILE A 72 8.68 -18.48 -3.50
C ILE A 72 7.36 -19.26 -3.52
N LYS A 73 7.28 -20.32 -2.70
CA LYS A 73 6.05 -21.11 -2.47
C LYS A 73 5.05 -20.36 -1.61
N LYS A 74 5.51 -19.72 -0.53
CA LYS A 74 4.69 -18.97 0.42
C LYS A 74 5.49 -17.76 0.91
N ALA A 75 4.83 -16.64 1.15
CA ALA A 75 5.40 -15.51 1.87
C ALA A 75 4.59 -15.22 3.13
N ILE A 76 5.25 -14.72 4.17
CA ILE A 76 4.65 -14.29 5.43
C ILE A 76 5.16 -12.88 5.72
N ILE A 77 4.26 -11.94 5.97
CA ILE A 77 4.60 -10.58 6.39
C ILE A 77 3.93 -10.26 7.71
N ASN A 78 4.65 -9.54 8.57
CA ASN A 78 4.16 -9.07 9.87
C ASN A 78 4.61 -7.64 10.14
N ASP A 79 3.80 -6.91 10.89
CA ASP A 79 4.17 -5.68 11.60
C ASP A 79 3.25 -5.51 12.80
N VAL A 80 3.70 -4.78 13.83
CA VAL A 80 2.88 -4.48 15.01
C VAL A 80 1.82 -3.42 14.70
N ASN A 81 1.95 -2.69 13.59
CA ASN A 81 1.03 -1.64 13.22
C ASN A 81 -0.27 -2.18 12.59
N GLU A 82 -1.35 -2.23 13.38
CA GLU A 82 -2.66 -2.74 12.95
C GLU A 82 -3.24 -2.01 11.72
N ASP A 83 -3.11 -0.68 11.63
CA ASP A 83 -3.64 0.08 10.49
C ASP A 83 -2.90 -0.30 9.18
N LEU A 84 -1.59 -0.54 9.27
CA LEU A 84 -0.76 -0.98 8.14
C LEU A 84 -1.12 -2.40 7.72
N MET A 85 -1.22 -3.33 8.68
CA MET A 85 -1.53 -4.73 8.37
C MET A 85 -2.96 -4.88 7.85
N GLN A 86 -3.92 -4.13 8.39
CA GLN A 86 -5.28 -4.03 7.85
C GLN A 86 -5.29 -3.45 6.42
N ALA A 87 -4.41 -2.50 6.11
CA ALA A 87 -4.30 -1.96 4.76
C ALA A 87 -3.79 -3.02 3.77
N PHE A 88 -2.79 -3.82 4.13
CA PHE A 88 -2.35 -4.96 3.32
C PHE A 88 -3.50 -5.96 3.09
N GLU A 89 -4.25 -6.30 4.14
CA GLU A 89 -5.39 -7.24 4.04
C GLU A 89 -6.52 -6.70 3.14
N CYS A 90 -6.85 -5.41 3.24
CA CYS A 90 -7.85 -4.77 2.39
C CYS A 90 -7.41 -4.73 0.92
N ILE A 91 -6.12 -4.47 0.66
CA ILE A 91 -5.58 -4.52 -0.71
C ILE A 91 -5.64 -5.94 -1.26
N LYS A 92 -5.33 -6.96 -0.45
CA LYS A 92 -5.38 -8.37 -0.85
C LYS A 92 -6.81 -8.83 -1.21
N ASN A 93 -7.79 -8.48 -0.39
CA ASN A 93 -9.13 -9.07 -0.47
C ASN A 93 -10.16 -8.21 -1.22
N THR A 94 -10.01 -6.89 -1.20
CA THR A 94 -11.03 -5.95 -1.70
C THR A 94 -10.43 -4.79 -2.53
N PRO A 95 -9.50 -5.04 -3.48
CA PRO A 95 -8.77 -3.97 -4.15
C PRO A 95 -9.66 -3.05 -5.00
N GLN A 96 -10.74 -3.57 -5.60
CA GLN A 96 -11.66 -2.77 -6.42
C GLN A 96 -12.45 -1.79 -5.55
N GLU A 97 -12.95 -2.23 -4.40
CA GLU A 97 -13.67 -1.37 -3.46
C GLU A 97 -12.74 -0.32 -2.83
N LEU A 98 -11.48 -0.69 -2.55
CA LEU A 98 -10.47 0.28 -2.10
C LEU A 98 -10.23 1.34 -3.16
N ASN A 99 -10.07 0.94 -4.43
CA ASN A 99 -9.87 1.87 -5.55
C ASN A 99 -11.04 2.85 -5.69
N LYS A 100 -12.29 2.39 -5.59
CA LYS A 100 -13.47 3.26 -5.61
C LYS A 100 -13.43 4.31 -4.50
N LYS A 101 -13.06 3.92 -3.28
CA LYS A 101 -12.93 4.87 -2.15
C LYS A 101 -11.79 5.85 -2.34
N LEU A 102 -10.62 5.39 -2.79
CA LEU A 102 -9.47 6.25 -3.05
C LEU A 102 -9.75 7.26 -4.16
N LEU A 103 -10.45 6.83 -5.23
CA LEU A 103 -10.91 7.74 -6.29
C LEU A 103 -11.82 8.82 -5.71
N ARG A 104 -12.86 8.43 -4.95
CA ARG A 104 -13.78 9.39 -4.32
C ARG A 104 -13.06 10.38 -3.41
N ILE A 105 -12.18 9.92 -2.52
CA ILE A 105 -11.40 10.79 -1.63
C ILE A 105 -10.48 11.71 -2.45
N SER A 106 -9.87 11.19 -3.51
CA SER A 106 -9.03 11.98 -4.42
C SER A 106 -9.84 13.10 -5.09
N ASP A 107 -10.99 12.80 -5.66
CA ASP A 107 -11.86 13.76 -6.33
C ASP A 107 -12.37 14.83 -5.36
N GLU A 108 -12.86 14.42 -4.18
CA GLU A 108 -13.29 15.33 -3.13
C GLU A 108 -12.13 16.25 -2.70
N TYR A 109 -10.94 15.71 -2.46
CA TYR A 109 -9.76 16.49 -2.08
C TYR A 109 -9.34 17.50 -3.16
N PHE A 110 -9.28 17.08 -4.43
CA PHE A 110 -8.83 17.94 -5.52
C PHE A 110 -9.89 18.95 -5.98
N SER A 111 -11.18 18.69 -5.75
CA SER A 111 -12.27 19.65 -5.98
C SER A 111 -12.15 20.91 -5.10
N ASN A 112 -11.41 20.81 -3.98
CA ASN A 112 -11.08 21.95 -3.15
C ASN A 112 -10.01 22.82 -3.85
N ASN A 113 -10.41 24.05 -4.19
CA ASN A 113 -9.64 25.01 -4.99
C ASN A 113 -8.63 25.85 -4.20
N SER A 114 -8.56 25.72 -2.86
CA SER A 114 -7.62 26.44 -2.01
C SER A 114 -6.87 25.51 -1.05
N GLU A 115 -5.69 25.93 -0.59
CA GLU A 115 -4.91 25.18 0.41
C GLU A 115 -5.68 25.05 1.72
N GLU A 116 -6.38 26.11 2.13
CA GLU A 116 -7.17 26.15 3.37
C GLU A 116 -8.29 25.12 3.34
N ARG A 117 -9.00 24.99 2.22
CA ARG A 117 -10.07 24.00 2.06
C ARG A 117 -9.52 22.57 2.03
N ARG A 118 -8.38 22.34 1.35
CA ARG A 118 -7.68 21.03 1.37
C ARG A 118 -7.20 20.66 2.77
N LYS A 119 -6.69 21.64 3.52
CA LYS A 119 -6.29 21.47 4.92
C LYS A 119 -7.50 21.14 5.80
N ALA A 120 -8.63 21.82 5.61
CA ALA A 120 -9.87 21.51 6.33
C ALA A 120 -10.34 20.07 6.04
N TYR A 121 -10.37 19.66 4.77
CA TYR A 121 -10.70 18.29 4.38
C TYR A 121 -9.75 17.27 5.05
N PHE A 122 -8.43 17.52 5.03
CA PHE A 122 -7.45 16.68 5.71
C PHE A 122 -7.73 16.54 7.22
N LEU A 123 -8.05 17.65 7.90
CA LEU A 123 -8.31 17.65 9.34
C LEU A 123 -9.58 16.86 9.69
N GLU A 124 -10.64 16.98 8.89
CA GLU A 124 -11.86 16.19 9.05
C GLU A 124 -11.61 14.70 8.77
N SER A 125 -10.89 14.36 7.70
CA SER A 125 -10.49 12.97 7.42
C SER A 125 -9.65 12.39 8.56
N ARG A 126 -8.76 13.19 9.17
CA ARG A 126 -7.96 12.77 10.32
C ARG A 126 -8.82 12.53 11.56
N LYS A 127 -9.78 13.41 11.83
CA LYS A 127 -10.74 13.24 12.92
C LYS A 127 -11.54 11.95 12.73
N LEU A 128 -12.01 11.68 11.51
CA LEU A 128 -12.73 10.46 11.17
C LEU A 128 -11.84 9.21 11.33
N PHE A 129 -10.59 9.25 10.87
CA PHE A 129 -9.64 8.14 11.04
C PHE A 129 -9.40 7.81 12.53
N ASN A 130 -9.31 8.83 13.37
CA ASN A 130 -9.08 8.68 14.80
C ASN A 130 -10.30 8.16 15.59
N THR A 131 -11.49 8.08 15.00
CA THR A 131 -12.64 7.48 15.70
C THR A 131 -12.49 5.98 15.87
N LYS A 132 -11.67 5.31 15.05
CA LYS A 132 -11.46 3.84 15.03
C LYS A 132 -12.74 3.01 14.90
N THR A 133 -13.84 3.62 14.46
CA THR A 133 -15.16 2.99 14.27
C THR A 133 -15.51 2.74 12.80
N ASN A 134 -14.61 3.12 11.88
CA ASN A 134 -14.83 2.95 10.45
C ASN A 134 -14.74 1.48 10.05
N ALA A 135 -15.50 1.08 9.02
CA ALA A 135 -15.25 -0.19 8.34
C ALA A 135 -13.80 -0.26 7.84
N ALA A 136 -13.17 -1.44 7.90
CA ALA A 136 -11.75 -1.65 7.57
C ALA A 136 -11.34 -1.04 6.22
N ILE A 137 -12.19 -1.16 5.20
CA ILE A 137 -11.95 -0.61 3.87
C ILE A 137 -11.99 0.93 3.84
N SER A 138 -12.87 1.57 4.63
CA SER A 138 -12.91 3.02 4.79
C SER A 138 -11.70 3.51 5.61
N ASN A 139 -11.34 2.78 6.68
CA ASN A 139 -10.16 3.08 7.49
C ASN A 139 -8.88 3.03 6.65
N THR A 140 -8.73 2.00 5.82
CA THR A 140 -7.60 1.84 4.88
C THR A 140 -7.51 2.98 3.87
N ALA A 141 -8.64 3.41 3.30
CA ALA A 141 -8.66 4.53 2.36
C ALA A 141 -8.22 5.84 3.04
N LEU A 142 -8.68 6.10 4.27
CA LEU A 142 -8.24 7.23 5.09
C LEU A 142 -6.75 7.14 5.44
N PHE A 143 -6.26 5.98 5.84
CA PHE A 143 -4.85 5.74 6.16
C PHE A 143 -3.93 6.09 4.98
N ILE A 144 -4.25 5.61 3.78
CA ILE A 144 -3.48 5.91 2.56
C ILE A 144 -3.58 7.40 2.22
N PHE A 145 -4.78 7.97 2.26
CA PHE A 145 -4.99 9.40 2.00
C PHE A 145 -4.18 10.28 2.94
N LEU A 146 -4.27 10.04 4.25
CA LEU A 146 -3.54 10.78 5.28
C LEU A 146 -2.03 10.63 5.06
N ASN A 147 -1.52 9.43 4.81
CA ASN A 147 -0.10 9.22 4.54
C ASN A 147 0.40 10.00 3.30
N ARG A 148 -0.42 10.08 2.25
CA ARG A 148 -0.06 10.77 1.01
C ARG A 148 -0.13 12.29 1.13
N THR A 149 -0.86 12.81 2.11
CA THR A 149 -1.15 14.24 2.28
C THR A 149 -0.60 14.84 3.57
N CYS A 150 -0.12 14.05 4.54
CA CYS A 150 0.47 14.53 5.78
C CYS A 150 1.94 14.94 5.62
N PHE A 151 2.47 15.69 6.59
CA PHE A 151 3.87 16.09 6.60
C PHE A 151 4.82 14.90 6.51
N ASN A 152 5.67 14.90 5.47
CA ASN A 152 6.68 13.88 5.17
C ASN A 152 6.17 12.43 5.00
N GLY A 153 4.85 12.21 4.94
CA GLY A 153 4.29 10.85 4.90
C GLY A 153 4.66 10.03 6.14
N LEU A 154 4.75 10.68 7.29
CA LEU A 154 4.99 10.02 8.57
C LEU A 154 3.73 9.31 9.03
N TYR A 155 3.92 8.20 9.72
CA TYR A 155 2.92 7.63 10.60
C TYR A 155 3.35 7.88 12.05
N ARG A 156 2.53 8.60 12.81
CA ARG A 156 2.77 8.90 14.22
C ARG A 156 1.44 9.04 14.95
N VAL A 157 1.36 8.40 16.10
CA VAL A 157 0.23 8.47 17.02
C VAL A 157 0.63 9.11 18.34
N ASN A 158 -0.34 9.65 19.08
CA ASN A 158 -0.14 10.08 20.47
C ASN A 158 -0.30 8.90 21.45
N SER A 159 -0.24 9.17 22.76
CA SER A 159 -0.44 8.15 23.81
C SER A 159 -1.84 7.54 23.84
N LYS A 160 -2.81 8.11 23.12
CA LYS A 160 -4.16 7.57 22.94
C LYS A 160 -4.32 6.76 21.64
N GLY A 161 -3.24 6.56 20.88
CA GLY A 161 -3.29 5.86 19.59
C GLY A 161 -3.86 6.70 18.44
N GLU A 162 -4.05 8.01 18.64
CA GLU A 162 -4.62 8.89 17.63
C GLU A 162 -3.54 9.45 16.70
N PHE A 163 -3.75 9.34 15.39
CA PHE A 163 -2.86 9.91 14.38
C PHE A 163 -2.79 11.43 14.53
N ASN A 164 -1.57 11.96 14.65
CA ASN A 164 -1.34 13.37 15.00
C ASN A 164 -0.37 14.12 14.05
N VAL A 165 -0.08 13.56 12.87
CA VAL A 165 0.78 14.25 11.89
C VAL A 165 0.00 15.41 11.25
N PRO A 166 0.63 16.59 11.08
CA PRO A 166 -0.03 17.74 10.46
C PRO A 166 -0.18 17.57 8.94
N PHE A 167 -1.02 18.42 8.35
CA PHE A 167 -1.18 18.52 6.91
C PHE A 167 0.14 18.87 6.21
N GLY A 168 0.43 18.16 5.11
CA GLY A 168 1.59 18.38 4.26
C GLY A 168 1.23 19.19 3.02
N ARG A 169 2.03 20.21 2.69
CA ARG A 169 1.80 21.11 1.55
C ARG A 169 2.30 20.52 0.23
N TYR A 170 1.74 19.39 -0.17
CA TYR A 170 2.07 18.78 -1.46
C TYR A 170 1.20 19.34 -2.59
N LYS A 171 1.83 19.78 -3.70
CA LYS A 171 1.12 20.29 -4.88
C LYS A 171 0.23 19.23 -5.55
N ASN A 172 0.75 18.01 -5.70
CA ASN A 172 0.05 16.90 -6.35
C ASN A 172 0.36 15.55 -5.64
N PRO A 173 -0.24 15.28 -4.47
CA PRO A 173 -0.06 14.01 -3.78
C PRO A 173 -0.70 12.87 -4.57
N LYS A 174 0.02 11.76 -4.76
CA LYS A 174 -0.52 10.55 -5.41
C LYS A 174 -1.44 9.79 -4.46
N ILE A 175 -2.70 10.21 -4.36
CA ILE A 175 -3.74 9.61 -3.50
C ILE A 175 -4.33 8.36 -4.15
N TYR A 176 -4.66 8.43 -5.43
CA TYR A 176 -5.26 7.36 -6.22
C TYR A 176 -4.26 6.80 -7.24
N ASN A 177 -4.12 5.48 -7.28
CA ASN A 177 -3.31 4.75 -8.25
C ASN A 177 -3.84 3.31 -8.38
N PRO A 178 -4.86 3.09 -9.24
CA PRO A 178 -5.57 1.83 -9.29
C PRO A 178 -4.70 0.68 -9.79
N GLU A 179 -3.79 0.95 -10.72
CA GLU A 179 -2.88 -0.04 -11.29
C GLU A 179 -1.92 -0.57 -10.21
N LEU A 180 -1.42 0.30 -9.35
CA LEU A 180 -0.56 -0.10 -8.22
C LEU A 180 -1.32 -0.98 -7.22
N ILE A 181 -2.54 -0.61 -6.85
CA ILE A 181 -3.33 -1.38 -5.89
C ILE A 181 -3.63 -2.78 -6.43
N LEU A 182 -4.00 -2.88 -7.71
CA LEU A 182 -4.25 -4.18 -8.35
C LEU A 182 -2.98 -5.04 -8.46
N ALA A 183 -1.84 -4.43 -8.82
CA ALA A 183 -0.56 -5.13 -8.88
C ALA A 183 -0.10 -5.65 -7.51
N ILE A 184 -0.32 -4.86 -6.45
CA ILE A 184 -0.04 -5.30 -5.07
C ILE A 184 -0.98 -6.45 -4.69
N SER A 185 -2.27 -6.33 -4.98
CA SER A 185 -3.26 -7.38 -4.69
C SER A 185 -2.86 -8.72 -5.31
N GLU A 186 -2.38 -8.73 -6.55
CA GLU A 186 -1.92 -9.94 -7.24
C GLU A 186 -0.77 -10.61 -6.49
N VAL A 187 0.24 -9.82 -6.10
CA VAL A 187 1.38 -10.30 -5.30
C VAL A 187 0.94 -10.84 -3.94
N LEU A 188 -0.03 -10.19 -3.29
CA LEU A 188 -0.52 -10.57 -1.97
C LEU A 188 -1.36 -11.85 -1.95
N GLN A 189 -1.82 -12.38 -3.10
CA GLN A 189 -2.66 -13.59 -3.12
C GLN A 189 -1.97 -14.83 -2.51
N LYS A 190 -0.63 -14.89 -2.55
CA LYS A 190 0.16 -15.99 -1.97
C LYS A 190 0.84 -15.65 -0.63
N VAL A 191 0.39 -14.57 0.00
CA VAL A 191 1.00 -14.01 1.21
C VAL A 191 0.09 -14.24 2.41
N ASP A 192 0.68 -14.73 3.48
CA ASP A 192 0.09 -14.80 4.82
C ASP A 192 0.40 -13.49 5.55
N ILE A 193 -0.65 -12.79 5.95
CA ILE A 193 -0.57 -11.45 6.54
C ILE A 193 -0.88 -11.60 8.02
N GLN A 194 0.08 -11.25 8.86
CA GLN A 194 0.00 -11.39 10.33
C GLN A 194 0.12 -10.03 11.00
N CYS A 195 -0.42 -9.92 12.21
CA CYS A 195 -0.33 -8.74 13.05
C CYS A 195 -0.12 -9.20 14.49
N THR A 196 1.14 -9.43 14.85
CA THR A 196 1.59 -9.93 16.16
C THR A 196 2.80 -9.17 16.66
#